data_AF-A0A3Q9LT43-F1
#
_entry.id   AF-A0A3Q9LT43-F1
#
_cell.length_a   1.000
_cell.length_b   1.000
_cell.length_c   1.000
_cell.angle_alpha   90.00
_cell.angle_beta   90.00
_cell.angle_gamma   90.00
#
_symmetry.space_group_name_H-M   'P 1'
#
loop_
_entity.id
_entity.type
_entity.pdbx_description
1 polymer ?
#
loop_
_entity_poly.entity_id
_entity_poly.type
_entity_poly.pdbx_seq_one_letter_code
_entity_poly.pdbx_strand_id
1 'polypeptide(L)'
;MTCFTFPSKWEKVELSDIAIFQNGYAFKSSTYIDSGDFVIRIGNVHDTGINLNNPAYVNATELNAEKFRLSQGDILMSLTGNVGRTAFIKEEHLPAVLNQRVAKVAFSSLIEKKIQLLSIAFEYCSIRTVKMCKRCSSVKY
;
A
#
# COMPACT_ATOMS: atom_id res chain seq x y z
N MET A 1 17.47 -22.61 9.36
CA MET A 1 17.81 -21.97 8.07
C MET A 1 17.43 -22.92 6.95
N THR A 2 16.20 -22.84 6.44
CA THR A 2 15.78 -23.59 5.26
C THR A 2 16.17 -22.78 4.02
N CYS A 3 17.16 -23.28 3.28
CA CYS A 3 17.61 -22.68 2.03
C CYS A 3 16.62 -23.06 0.92
N PHE A 4 15.72 -22.15 0.58
CA PHE A 4 14.84 -22.33 -0.56
C PHE A 4 15.66 -22.21 -1.86
N THR A 5 15.74 -23.28 -2.64
CA THR A 5 16.29 -23.24 -4.00
C THR A 5 15.22 -22.68 -4.93
N PHE A 6 15.44 -21.46 -5.42
CA PHE A 6 14.53 -20.77 -6.32
C PHE A 6 14.63 -21.34 -7.74
N PRO A 7 13.52 -21.39 -8.52
CA PRO A 7 13.58 -21.74 -9.94
C PRO A 7 14.50 -20.78 -10.70
N SER A 8 15.27 -21.26 -11.68
CA SER A 8 16.30 -20.50 -12.41
C SER A 8 15.83 -19.24 -13.17
N LYS A 9 14.52 -18.97 -13.22
CA LYS A 9 13.88 -17.87 -13.97
C LYS A 9 13.52 -16.64 -13.12
N TRP A 10 13.82 -16.66 -11.82
CA TRP A 10 13.57 -15.53 -10.92
C TRP A 10 14.78 -14.63 -10.81
N GLU A 11 14.58 -13.34 -11.07
CA GLU A 11 15.60 -12.33 -10.84
C GLU A 11 15.34 -11.65 -9.50
N LYS A 12 16.41 -11.41 -8.75
CA LYS A 12 16.37 -10.57 -7.55
C LYS A 12 16.36 -9.12 -8.01
N VAL A 13 15.37 -8.36 -7.56
CA VAL A 13 15.28 -6.92 -7.80
C VAL A 13 15.11 -6.20 -6.46
N GLU A 14 15.58 -4.98 -6.35
CA GLU A 14 15.34 -4.18 -5.15
C GLU A 14 13.90 -3.66 -5.19
N LEU A 15 13.26 -3.55 -4.02
CA LEU A 15 11.89 -3.05 -3.94
C LEU A 15 11.78 -1.60 -4.47
N SER A 16 12.85 -0.81 -4.30
CA SER A 16 12.97 0.55 -4.84
C SER A 16 12.92 0.62 -6.37
N ASP A 17 13.28 -0.46 -7.06
CA ASP A 17 13.29 -0.49 -8.53
C ASP A 17 11.88 -0.70 -9.09
N ILE A 18 10.96 -1.20 -8.26
CA ILE A 18 9.64 -1.67 -8.70
C ILE A 18 8.48 -0.96 -8.00
N ALA A 19 8.72 -0.30 -6.87
CA ALA A 19 7.70 0.37 -6.08
C ALA A 19 8.18 1.70 -5.51
N ILE A 20 7.28 2.68 -5.52
CA ILE A 20 7.42 3.99 -4.90
C ILE A 20 6.52 4.02 -3.68
N PHE A 21 7.08 4.46 -2.55
CA PHE A 21 6.36 4.61 -1.29
C PHE A 21 6.10 6.08 -1.04
N GLN A 22 4.83 6.44 -0.86
CA GLN A 22 4.44 7.75 -0.36
C GLN A 22 4.08 7.63 1.12
N ASN A 23 4.80 8.34 1.98
CA ASN A 23 4.42 8.50 3.39
C ASN A 23 3.21 9.43 3.52
N GLY A 24 2.40 9.25 4.56
CA GLY A 24 1.25 10.11 4.86
C GLY A 24 1.58 11.39 5.64
N TYR A 25 0.53 12.13 6.00
CA TYR A 25 0.59 13.38 6.74
C TYR A 25 0.37 13.19 8.25
N ALA A 26 0.98 14.06 9.06
CA ALA A 26 0.91 14.05 10.51
C ALA A 26 -0.34 14.78 11.04
N PHE A 27 -1.54 14.22 10.84
CA PHE A 27 -2.76 14.86 11.33
C PHE A 27 -2.79 14.91 12.86
N LYS A 28 -2.98 16.11 13.42
CA LYS A 28 -3.15 16.32 14.86
C LYS A 28 -4.61 16.02 15.23
N SER A 29 -4.85 15.38 16.37
CA SER A 29 -6.22 15.12 16.82
C SER A 29 -7.05 16.40 17.02
N SER A 30 -6.40 17.53 17.32
CA SER A 30 -7.06 18.84 17.44
C SER A 30 -7.62 19.38 16.12
N THR A 31 -7.23 18.82 14.97
CA THR A 31 -7.76 19.22 13.66
C THR A 31 -8.87 18.27 13.18
N TYR A 32 -9.27 17.31 14.02
CA TYR A 32 -10.35 16.39 13.67
C TYR A 32 -11.69 17.11 13.76
N ILE A 33 -12.53 16.81 12.77
CA ILE A 33 -13.88 17.36 12.60
C ILE A 33 -14.88 16.20 12.45
N ASP A 34 -16.17 16.52 12.51
CA ASP A 34 -17.23 15.51 12.47
C ASP A 34 -17.46 14.90 11.09
N SER A 35 -17.08 15.62 10.02
CA SER A 35 -17.25 15.20 8.63
C SER A 35 -16.19 15.79 7.72
N GLY A 36 -15.72 15.04 6.72
CA GLY A 36 -14.70 15.51 5.78
C GLY A 36 -13.98 14.34 5.11
N ASP A 37 -12.70 14.53 4.81
CA ASP A 37 -11.83 13.47 4.32
C ASP A 37 -11.51 12.48 5.45
N PHE A 38 -11.82 11.19 5.26
CA PHE A 38 -11.54 10.14 6.24
C PHE A 38 -10.03 9.90 6.40
N VAL A 39 -9.51 10.02 7.61
CA VAL A 39 -8.10 9.80 7.90
C VAL A 39 -7.83 8.31 8.06
N ILE A 40 -7.17 7.69 7.07
CA ILE A 40 -6.77 6.29 7.16
C ILE A 40 -5.57 6.17 8.10
N ARG A 41 -5.82 5.68 9.31
CA ARG A 41 -4.80 5.43 10.33
C ARG A 41 -4.35 3.97 10.28
N ILE A 42 -3.26 3.68 10.99
CA ILE A 42 -2.73 2.31 11.13
C ILE A 42 -3.80 1.31 11.59
N GLY A 43 -4.66 1.69 12.54
CA GLY A 43 -5.74 0.85 13.04
C GLY A 43 -6.89 0.63 12.05
N ASN A 44 -6.88 1.32 10.91
CA ASN A 44 -7.85 1.11 9.84
C ASN A 44 -7.33 0.11 8.80
N VAL A 45 -6.03 -0.25 8.78
CA VAL A 45 -5.45 -1.18 7.80
C VAL A 45 -5.37 -2.58 8.42
N HIS A 46 -6.16 -3.51 7.91
CA HIS A 46 -6.24 -4.90 8.35
C HIS A 46 -5.98 -5.88 7.22
N ASP A 47 -5.68 -7.13 7.59
CA ASP A 47 -5.44 -8.24 6.64
C ASP A 47 -6.66 -8.54 5.75
N THR A 48 -7.86 -8.17 6.22
CA THR A 48 -9.13 -8.34 5.50
C THR A 48 -9.56 -7.09 4.71
N GLY A 49 -8.78 -5.99 4.76
CA GLY A 49 -9.10 -4.74 4.08
C GLY A 49 -9.07 -3.51 5.01
N ILE A 50 -9.76 -2.44 4.58
CA ILE A 50 -9.88 -1.21 5.36
C ILE A 50 -11.06 -1.33 6.34
N ASN A 51 -10.80 -1.02 7.60
CA ASN A 51 -11.77 -0.98 8.67
C ASN A 51 -12.18 0.48 8.96
N LEU A 52 -13.48 0.76 8.89
CA LEU A 52 -14.04 2.11 9.06
C LEU A 52 -14.41 2.44 10.53
N ASN A 53 -14.16 1.52 11.47
CA ASN A 53 -14.44 1.74 12.89
C ASN A 53 -13.57 2.87 13.48
N ASN A 54 -14.13 3.54 14.50
CA ASN A 54 -13.51 4.71 15.14
C ASN A 54 -13.07 5.74 14.08
N PRO A 55 -14.00 6.37 13.37
CA PRO A 55 -13.65 7.26 12.28
C PRO A 55 -12.96 8.52 12.78
N ALA A 56 -12.13 9.12 11.94
CA ALA A 56 -11.54 10.44 12.16
C ALA A 56 -11.55 11.19 10.83
N TYR A 57 -12.03 12.42 10.82
CA TYR A 57 -12.15 13.22 9.61
C TYR A 57 -11.36 14.52 9.74
N VAL A 58 -10.90 15.04 8.60
CA VAL A 58 -10.23 16.34 8.49
C VAL A 58 -10.71 17.05 7.24
N ASN A 59 -10.50 18.36 7.19
CA ASN A 59 -10.52 19.09 5.92
C ASN A 59 -9.09 19.08 5.35
N ALA A 60 -8.83 18.24 4.35
CA ALA A 60 -7.48 18.14 3.78
C ALA A 60 -7.01 19.45 3.14
N THR A 61 -7.94 20.24 2.58
CA THR A 61 -7.64 21.50 1.91
C THR A 61 -7.20 22.59 2.91
N GLU A 62 -7.92 22.74 4.02
CA GLU A 62 -7.54 23.71 5.06
C GLU A 62 -6.16 23.39 5.69
N LEU A 63 -5.78 22.11 5.68
CA LEU A 63 -4.50 21.64 6.21
C LEU A 63 -3.37 21.58 5.17
N ASN A 64 -3.62 21.99 3.92
CA ASN A 64 -2.69 21.87 2.78
C ASN A 64 -2.17 20.42 2.60
N ALA A 65 -3.07 19.45 2.79
CA ALA A 65 -2.80 18.02 2.79
C ALA A 65 -3.47 17.29 1.61
N GLU A 66 -3.91 18.00 0.58
CA GLU A 66 -4.62 17.43 -0.58
C GLU A 66 -3.77 16.42 -1.34
N LYS A 67 -2.43 16.59 -1.35
CA LYS A 67 -1.48 15.64 -1.96
C LYS A 67 -1.49 14.25 -1.31
N PHE A 68 -2.11 14.12 -0.13
CA PHE A 68 -2.26 12.86 0.59
C PHE A 68 -3.64 12.24 0.42
N ARG A 69 -4.51 12.84 -0.42
CA ARG A 69 -5.77 12.22 -0.80
C ARG A 69 -5.51 10.91 -1.53
N LEU A 70 -6.36 9.95 -1.21
CA LEU A 70 -6.33 8.62 -1.76
C LEU A 70 -7.34 8.49 -2.89
N SER A 71 -7.03 7.59 -3.81
CA SER A 71 -7.88 7.24 -4.94
C SER A 71 -8.28 5.77 -4.88
N GLN A 72 -9.37 5.42 -5.54
CA GLN A 72 -9.76 4.03 -5.72
C GLN A 72 -8.62 3.25 -6.40
N GLY A 73 -8.32 2.06 -5.87
CA GLY A 73 -7.22 1.22 -6.34
C GLY A 73 -5.88 1.48 -5.66
N ASP A 74 -5.74 2.55 -4.86
CA ASP A 74 -4.51 2.79 -4.09
C ASP A 74 -4.26 1.63 -3.11
N ILE A 75 -3.00 1.19 -3.03
CA ILE A 75 -2.55 0.14 -2.11
C ILE A 75 -1.92 0.80 -0.90
N LEU A 76 -2.42 0.45 0.29
CA LEU A 76 -1.90 0.94 1.55
C LEU A 76 -1.07 -0.13 2.27
N MET A 77 -0.08 0.30 3.04
CA MET A 77 0.77 -0.54 3.86
C MET A 77 0.95 0.07 5.26
N SER A 78 0.78 -0.73 6.32
CA SER A 78 1.11 -0.29 7.68
C SER A 78 2.62 -0.18 7.89
N LEU A 79 3.08 0.96 8.43
CA LEU A 79 4.50 1.22 8.66
C LEU A 79 4.97 0.92 10.09
N THR A 80 4.06 0.81 11.04
CA THR A 80 4.37 0.54 12.46
C THR A 80 3.37 -0.48 13.02
N GLY A 81 3.50 -0.89 14.30
CA GLY A 81 2.63 -1.90 14.90
C GLY A 81 2.78 -3.26 14.20
N ASN A 82 1.67 -3.82 13.71
CA ASN A 82 1.70 -4.97 12.79
C ASN A 82 2.14 -4.47 11.40
N VAL A 83 3.44 -4.30 11.21
CA VAL A 83 4.07 -3.78 9.98
C VAL A 83 3.79 -4.69 8.79
N GLY A 84 3.50 -4.14 7.62
CA GLY A 84 3.36 -4.92 6.39
C GLY A 84 1.96 -5.43 6.09
N ARG A 85 0.95 -5.06 6.88
CA ARG A 85 -0.45 -5.26 6.49
C ARG A 85 -0.75 -4.41 5.27
N THR A 86 -1.44 -4.99 4.29
CA THR A 86 -1.80 -4.31 3.06
C THR A 86 -3.30 -4.35 2.79
N ALA A 87 -3.83 -3.28 2.22
CA ALA A 87 -5.24 -3.20 1.84
C ALA A 87 -5.42 -2.25 0.66
N PHE A 88 -6.45 -2.52 -0.15
CA PHE A 88 -6.85 -1.65 -1.26
C PHE A 88 -7.87 -0.61 -0.82
N ILE A 89 -7.75 0.60 -1.38
CA ILE A 89 -8.81 1.61 -1.32
C ILE A 89 -9.89 1.26 -2.34
N LYS A 90 -11.13 1.17 -1.85
CA LYS A 90 -12.35 1.04 -2.64
C LYS A 90 -13.10 2.36 -2.64
N GLU A 91 -14.06 2.48 -3.54
CA GLU A 91 -14.92 3.67 -3.65
C GLU A 91 -15.66 3.96 -2.33
N GLU A 92 -16.12 2.94 -1.61
CA GLU A 92 -16.81 3.06 -0.31
C GLU A 92 -15.94 3.67 0.81
N HIS A 93 -14.62 3.74 0.64
CA HIS A 93 -13.71 4.35 1.62
C HIS A 93 -13.47 5.83 1.36
N LEU A 94 -13.91 6.37 0.22
CA LEU A 94 -13.60 7.73 -0.23
C LEU A 94 -14.71 8.72 0.20
N PRO A 95 -14.38 10.01 0.41
CA PRO A 95 -13.05 10.62 0.34
C PRO A 95 -12.16 10.27 1.54
N ALA A 96 -10.87 10.03 1.28
CA ALA A 96 -9.92 9.65 2.32
C ALA A 96 -8.52 10.25 2.13
N VAL A 97 -7.79 10.38 3.23
CA VAL A 97 -6.40 10.88 3.29
C VAL A 97 -5.48 9.95 4.07
N LEU A 98 -4.21 9.93 3.65
CA LEU A 98 -3.17 9.06 4.20
C LEU A 98 -2.51 9.66 5.44
N ASN A 99 -2.52 8.94 6.57
CA ASN A 99 -1.82 9.33 7.80
C ASN A 99 -0.34 8.88 7.81
N GLN A 100 0.53 9.57 8.54
CA GLN A 100 1.99 9.35 8.65
C GLN A 100 2.45 7.93 9.06
N ARG A 101 1.54 7.09 9.57
CA ARG A 101 1.82 5.71 10.03
C ARG A 101 1.42 4.65 8.99
N VAL A 102 0.97 5.09 7.81
CA VAL A 102 0.54 4.28 6.68
C VAL A 102 1.24 4.82 5.44
N ALA A 103 1.76 3.93 4.59
CA ALA A 103 2.31 4.29 3.29
C ALA A 103 1.33 3.92 2.19
N LYS A 104 1.27 4.73 1.14
CA LYS A 104 0.75 4.31 -0.15
C LYS A 104 1.88 3.70 -0.96
N VAL A 105 1.60 2.55 -1.57
CA VAL A 105 2.53 1.83 -2.45
C VAL A 105 2.03 1.99 -3.88
N ALA A 106 2.85 2.59 -4.74
CA ALA A 106 2.60 2.68 -6.18
C ALA A 106 3.65 1.84 -6.91
N PHE A 107 3.22 0.93 -7.76
CA PHE A 107 4.13 0.11 -8.56
C PHE A 107 4.50 0.82 -9.85
N SER A 108 5.72 0.60 -10.35
CA SER A 108 6.10 1.12 -11.66
C SER A 108 5.31 0.40 -12.77
N SER A 109 5.00 1.10 -13.87
CA SER A 109 4.17 0.57 -14.99
C SER A 109 4.74 -0.69 -15.66
N LEU A 110 6.03 -0.98 -15.44
CA LEU A 110 6.69 -2.23 -15.83
C LEU A 110 6.11 -3.47 -15.12
N ILE A 111 5.48 -3.25 -13.97
CA ILE A 111 4.86 -4.23 -13.10
C ILE A 111 3.37 -4.35 -13.37
N GLU A 112 2.65 -3.25 -13.60
CA GLU A 112 1.21 -3.24 -13.89
C GLU A 112 0.86 -4.13 -15.10
N LYS A 113 1.72 -4.16 -16.12
CA LYS A 113 1.56 -5.06 -17.29
C LYS A 113 1.91 -6.53 -17.01
N LYS A 114 2.54 -6.84 -15.87
CA LYS A 114 3.03 -8.19 -15.52
C LYS A 114 2.29 -8.81 -14.33
N ILE A 115 1.74 -8.01 -13.42
CA ILE A 115 0.96 -8.49 -12.28
C ILE A 115 -0.52 -8.46 -12.65
N GLN A 116 -0.90 -9.40 -13.52
CA GLN A 116 -2.27 -9.93 -13.53
C GLN A 116 -2.34 -11.30 -12.83
N LEU A 117 -1.21 -11.82 -12.34
CA LEU A 117 -1.14 -13.01 -11.51
C LEU A 117 0.10 -12.91 -10.62
N LEU A 118 -0.09 -12.87 -9.30
CA LEU A 118 0.74 -13.49 -8.26
C LEU A 118 0.57 -12.71 -6.94
N SER A 119 -0.15 -13.36 -6.03
CA SER A 119 -0.12 -13.17 -4.59
C SER A 119 1.23 -12.66 -4.11
N ILE A 120 1.27 -11.40 -3.69
CA ILE A 120 2.42 -10.84 -2.98
C ILE A 120 2.43 -11.51 -1.60
N ALA A 121 3.10 -12.65 -1.50
CA ALA A 121 3.41 -13.29 -0.24
C ALA A 121 4.52 -12.48 0.44
N PHE A 122 4.12 -11.50 1.26
CA PHE A 122 5.02 -10.87 2.21
C PHE A 122 5.09 -11.76 3.46
N GLU A 123 6.00 -12.75 3.43
CA GLU A 123 6.46 -13.35 4.67
C GLU A 123 7.41 -12.38 5.39
N TYR A 124 7.10 -12.11 6.65
CA TYR A 124 7.85 -11.24 7.55
C TYR A 124 9.32 -11.62 7.62
N CYS A 125 10.20 -10.85 6.98
CA CYS A 125 11.55 -10.57 7.46
C CYS A 125 12.16 -9.44 6.61
N SER A 126 12.40 -8.26 7.22
CA SER A 126 13.25 -7.18 6.69
C SER A 126 13.26 -7.02 5.16
N ILE A 127 12.15 -6.56 4.60
CA ILE A 127 11.99 -6.41 3.15
C ILE A 127 12.93 -5.31 2.65
N ARG A 128 14.09 -5.71 2.12
CA ARG A 128 14.87 -4.91 1.17
C ARG A 128 14.72 -5.44 -0.26
N THR A 129 14.51 -6.74 -0.43
CA THR A 129 14.50 -7.38 -1.76
C THR A 129 13.17 -8.08 -2.05
N VAL A 130 12.68 -7.94 -3.29
CA VAL A 130 11.54 -8.69 -3.82
C VAL A 130 12.02 -9.46 -5.05
N LYS A 131 11.52 -10.68 -5.27
CA LYS A 131 11.88 -11.48 -6.45
C LYS A 131 10.79 -11.37 -7.50
N MET A 132 11.19 -11.19 -8.76
CA MET A 132 10.28 -11.07 -9.90
C MET A 132 10.53 -12.15 -10.96
N CYS A 133 9.46 -12.73 -11.48
CA CYS A 133 9.51 -13.72 -12.56
C CYS A 133 9.62 -13.00 -13.91
N LYS A 134 10.70 -13.23 -14.68
CA LYS A 134 10.81 -12.74 -16.05
C LYS A 134 10.23 -13.78 -17.03
N ARG A 135 8.97 -13.56 -17.45
CA ARG A 135 8.32 -13.98 -18.72
C ARG A 135 7.98 -15.48 -18.90
N CYS A 136 6.71 -15.75 -19.24
CA CYS A 136 6.32 -16.87 -20.09
C CYS A 136 6.03 -16.31 -21.49
N SER A 137 7.01 -16.35 -22.40
CA SER A 137 6.78 -16.10 -23.82
C SER A 137 6.29 -17.41 -24.44
N SER A 138 4.99 -17.65 -24.48
CA SER A 138 4.36 -18.66 -25.34
C SER A 138 2.84 -18.44 -25.34
N VAL A 139 2.37 -17.35 -25.95
CA VAL A 139 1.02 -17.37 -26.54
C VAL A 139 1.22 -17.98 -27.93
N LYS A 140 1.02 -19.28 -28.03
CA LYS A 140 0.66 -19.90 -29.31
C LYS A 140 -0.86 -19.91 -29.33
N TYR A 141 -1.45 -19.11 -30.22
CA TYR A 141 -2.78 -19.43 -30.75
C TYR A 141 -2.64 -20.61 -31.71
#